data_AF-A0AAX3AUK9-F1
#
_entry.id   AF-A0AAX3AUK9-F1
#
_cell.length_a   1.000
_cell.length_b   1.000
_cell.length_c   1.000
_cell.angle_alpha   90.00
_cell.angle_beta   90.00
_cell.angle_gamma   90.00
#
_symmetry.space_group_name_H-M   'P 1'
#
loop_
_entity.id
_entity.type
_entity.pdbx_description
1 polymer ?
#
loop_
_entity_poly.entity_id
_entity_poly.type
_entity_poly.pdbx_seq_one_letter_code
_entity_poly.pdbx_strand_id
1 'polypeptide(L)' 'MVVRKTYDHWGIEISTWNKSNIVTFIDCDCGQLAKRELGKYNQYKCDSCNKEYKLYQGNYIAIDEKINEVAQND' A
#
# COMPACT_ATOMS: atom_id res chain seq x y z
N MET A 1 3.33 -13.82 4.06
CA MET A 1 3.22 -12.56 3.30
C MET A 1 1.74 -12.23 3.19
N VAL A 2 1.28 -11.12 3.79
CA VAL A 2 -0.15 -10.74 3.70
C VAL A 2 -0.35 -10.02 2.38
N VAL A 3 -1.08 -10.65 1.45
CA VAL A 3 -1.46 -10.03 0.19
C VAL A 3 -2.59 -9.04 0.49
N ARG A 4 -2.27 -7.74 0.44
CA ARG A 4 -3.25 -6.68 0.70
C ARG A 4 -4.12 -6.45 -0.51
N LYS A 5 -5.41 -6.25 -0.26
CA LYS A 5 -6.36 -5.83 -1.28
C LYS A 5 -6.04 -4.40 -1.71
N THR A 6 -6.07 -4.18 -3.00
CA THR A 6 -5.89 -2.88 -3.64
C THR A 6 -7.23 -2.41 -4.18
N TYR A 7 -7.43 -1.11 -4.21
CA TYR A 7 -8.67 -0.51 -4.67
C TYR A 7 -8.39 0.69 -5.57
N ASP A 8 -9.30 0.89 -6.51
CA ASP A 8 -9.27 1.98 -7.47
C ASP A 8 -9.73 3.31 -6.87
N HIS A 9 -9.69 4.40 -7.65
CA HIS A 9 -10.22 5.70 -7.22
C HIS A 9 -11.69 5.63 -6.77
N TRP A 10 -12.45 4.68 -7.34
CA TRP A 10 -13.85 4.43 -7.02
C TRP A 10 -14.07 3.53 -5.78
N GLY A 11 -12.99 3.04 -5.15
CA GLY A 11 -13.08 2.07 -4.04
C GLY A 11 -13.42 0.65 -4.49
N ILE A 12 -13.30 0.35 -5.79
CA ILE A 12 -13.52 -0.98 -6.35
C ILE A 12 -12.24 -1.80 -6.17
N GLU A 13 -12.36 -3.03 -5.68
CA GLU A 13 -11.22 -3.94 -5.53
C GLU A 13 -10.55 -4.21 -6.90
N ILE A 14 -9.25 -3.96 -6.98
CA ILE A 14 -8.43 -4.25 -8.16
C ILE A 14 -7.97 -5.71 -8.06
N SER A 15 -8.63 -6.58 -8.82
CA SER A 15 -8.23 -7.97 -8.96
C SER A 15 -7.35 -8.20 -10.20
N THR A 16 -6.95 -9.44 -10.45
CA THR A 16 -6.12 -9.87 -11.60
C THR A 16 -6.63 -9.38 -12.96
N TRP A 17 -7.95 -9.18 -13.09
CA TRP A 17 -8.58 -8.72 -14.33
C TRP A 17 -8.40 -7.22 -14.62
N ASN A 18 -8.18 -6.40 -13.58
CA ASN A 18 -7.99 -4.94 -13.68
C ASN A 18 -6.60 -4.48 -13.20
N LYS A 19 -5.61 -5.38 -13.24
CA LYS A 19 -4.26 -5.16 -12.68
C LYS A 19 -3.52 -3.94 -13.27
N SER A 20 -3.96 -3.43 -14.41
CA SER A 20 -3.38 -2.23 -15.03
C SER A 20 -3.93 -0.91 -14.48
N ASN A 21 -4.99 -0.95 -13.66
CA ASN A 21 -5.55 0.26 -13.08
C ASN A 21 -4.66 0.86 -12.00
N ILE A 22 -4.80 2.17 -11.83
CA ILE A 22 -4.05 2.93 -10.84
C ILE A 22 -4.61 2.61 -9.46
N VAL A 23 -3.81 1.91 -8.65
CA VAL A 23 -4.10 1.69 -7.24
C VAL A 23 -4.15 3.05 -6.54
N THR A 24 -5.31 3.35 -5.96
CA THR A 24 -5.56 4.62 -5.25
C THR A 24 -5.67 4.37 -3.74
N PHE A 25 -6.25 3.24 -3.35
CA PHE A 25 -6.33 2.82 -1.97
C PHE A 25 -5.83 1.39 -1.77
N ILE A 26 -5.41 1.08 -0.54
CA ILE A 26 -5.05 -0.27 -0.12
C ILE A 26 -5.66 -0.59 1.24
N ASP A 27 -5.78 -1.87 1.55
CA ASP A 27 -6.26 -2.36 2.83
C ASP A 27 -5.25 -2.06 3.98
N CYS A 28 -5.64 -1.29 5.02
CA CYS A 28 -4.90 -1.23 6.31
C CYS A 28 -5.44 -2.31 7.25
N ASP A 29 -4.53 -2.89 8.03
CA ASP A 29 -4.81 -3.85 9.11
C ASP A 29 -5.79 -3.32 10.19
N CYS A 30 -6.11 -2.02 10.21
CA CYS A 30 -7.13 -1.44 11.08
C CYS A 30 -8.57 -1.54 10.53
N GLY A 31 -8.75 -2.13 9.34
CA GLY A 31 -10.04 -2.22 8.65
C GLY A 31 -10.43 -0.96 7.88
N GLN A 32 -9.52 0.02 7.76
CA GLN A 32 -9.70 1.23 6.95
C GLN A 32 -8.85 1.17 5.68
N LEU A 33 -9.15 2.06 4.73
CA LEU A 33 -8.41 2.19 3.49
C LEU A 33 -7.26 3.20 3.64
N ALA A 34 -6.03 2.74 3.37
CA ALA A 34 -4.88 3.62 3.27
C ALA A 34 -4.87 4.32 1.91
N LYS A 35 -4.68 5.64 1.91
CA LYS A 35 -4.71 6.47 0.70
C LYS A 35 -3.30 6.66 0.16
N ARG A 36 -3.16 6.78 -1.15
CA ARG A 36 -1.88 7.14 -1.77
C ARG A 36 -1.43 8.52 -1.29
N GLU A 37 -0.17 8.64 -0.87
CA GLU A 37 0.44 9.93 -0.53
C GLU A 37 0.74 10.72 -1.81
N LEU A 38 0.25 11.96 -1.87
CA LEU A 38 0.55 12.90 -2.95
C LEU A 38 2.03 13.32 -2.85
N GLY A 39 2.79 13.10 -3.93
CA GLY A 39 4.21 13.45 -4.00
C GLY A 39 5.18 12.32 -3.65
N LYS A 40 4.71 11.18 -3.10
CA LYS A 40 5.56 9.99 -2.88
C LYS A 40 5.16 8.86 -3.83
N TYR A 41 6.11 8.38 -4.62
CA TYR A 41 5.85 7.32 -5.61
C TYR A 41 5.58 5.98 -4.90
N ASN A 42 4.42 5.38 -5.18
CA ASN A 42 3.98 4.09 -4.64
C ASN A 42 3.96 3.97 -3.10
N GLN A 43 3.74 5.08 -2.39
CA GLN A 43 3.54 5.09 -0.94
C GLN A 43 2.10 5.41 -0.57
N TYR A 44 1.61 4.75 0.47
CA TYR A 44 0.23 4.82 0.94
C TYR A 44 0.25 4.98 2.44
N LYS A 45 -0.56 5.89 2.95
CA LYS A 45 -0.68 6.15 4.37
C LYS A 45 -2.13 6.02 4.79
N CYS A 46 -2.36 5.33 5.88
CA CYS A 46 -3.67 5.28 6.50
C CYS A 46 -3.79 6.38 7.54
N ASP A 47 -4.80 7.23 7.40
CA ASP A 47 -5.06 8.34 8.31
C ASP A 47 -5.48 7.85 9.71
N SER A 48 -6.18 6.72 9.79
CA SER A 48 -6.69 6.16 11.04
C SER A 48 -5.60 5.46 11.86
N CYS A 49 -4.81 4.60 11.22
CA CYS A 49 -3.77 3.80 11.89
C CYS A 49 -2.38 4.47 11.85
N ASN A 50 -2.22 5.57 11.11
CA ASN A 50 -0.95 6.23 10.77
C ASN A 50 0.11 5.31 10.12
N LYS A 51 -0.25 4.07 9.78
CA LYS A 51 0.65 3.14 9.11
C LYS A 51 0.93 3.58 7.68
N GLU A 52 2.19 3.51 7.31
CA GLU A 52 2.66 3.71 5.95
C GLU A 52 2.92 2.37 5.28
N TYR A 53 2.69 2.32 3.98
CA TYR A 53 2.85 1.16 3.15
C TYR A 53 3.55 1.55 1.85
N LYS A 54 4.45 0.70 1.37
CA LYS A 54 5.19 0.89 0.12
C LYS A 54 5.05 -0.32 -0.78
N LEU A 55 4.99 -0.07 -2.09
CA LEU A 55 5.09 -1.15 -3.07
C LEU A 55 6.54 -1.66 -3.12
N TYR A 56 6.73 -2.93 -2.78
CA TYR A 56 8.01 -3.64 -2.86
C TYR A 56 7.79 -4.99 -3.56
N GLN A 57 8.52 -5.24 -4.65
CA GLN A 57 8.40 -6.46 -5.47
C GLN A 57 6.95 -6.85 -5.82
N GLY A 58 6.13 -5.85 -6.18
CA GLY A 58 4.73 -6.07 -6.57
C GLY A 58 3.74 -6.29 -5.42
N ASN A 59 4.18 -6.16 -4.16
CA ASN A 59 3.35 -6.28 -2.98
C ASN A 59 3.41 -5.03 -2.10
N TYR A 60 2.31 -4.72 -1.40
CA TYR A 60 2.27 -3.60 -0.46
C TYR A 60 2.71 -4.06 0.92
N ILE A 61 3.91 -3.65 1.33
CA ILE A 61 4.50 -3.94 2.64
C ILE A 61 4.33 -2.74 3.56
N ALA A 62 4.04 -3.00 4.83
CA ALA A 62 4.01 -1.94 5.85
C ALA A 62 5.44 -1.47 6.12
N ILE A 63 5.66 -0.15 6.12
CA ILE A 63 6.89 0.46 6.60
C ILE A 63 6.70 0.62 8.11
N ASP A 64 7.17 -0.36 8.87
CA ASP A 64 7.33 -0.18 10.31
C ASP A 64 8.69 0.49 10.53
N GLU A 65 8.77 1.56 11.33
CA GLU A 65 10.04 2.27 11.61
C GLU A 65 11.13 1.35 12.17
N LYS A 66 10.79 0.14 12.61
CA LYS A 66 11.75 -0.89 13.03
C LYS A 66 12.39 -1.71 11.89
N ILE A 67 12.03 -1.50 10.62
CA ILE A 67 12.58 -2.26 9.47
C ILE A 67 13.38 -1.34 8.53
N ASN A 68 14.11 -0.38 9.09
CA ASN A 68 15.07 0.44 8.33
C ASN A 68 16.44 -0.24 8.16
N GLU A 69 16.53 -1.57 8.36
CA GLU A 69 17.79 -2.33 8.20
C GLU A 69 17.81 -3.26 6.97
N VAL A 70 16.71 -3.40 6.20
CA VAL A 70 16.63 -4.37 5.09
C VAL A 70 16.28 -3.72 3.74
N ALA A 71 16.78 -2.51 3.49
CA ALA A 71 16.61 -1.88 2.16
C ALA A 71 17.86 -1.11 1.68
N GLN A 72 19.05 -1.41 2.22
CA GLN A 72 20.31 -0.79 1.82
C GLN A 72 21.41 -1.78 1.40
N ASN A 73 21.06 -3.03 1.11
CA ASN A 73 21.99 -3.99 0.54
C ASN A 73 21.42 -4.59 -0.75
N ASP A 74 21.52 -3.82 -1.84
CA ASP A 74 21.82 -4.34 -3.18
C ASP A 74 22.54 -3.24 -3.98
#